data_AF-A0A7S4EW14-F1
#
_entry.id   AF-A0A7S4EW14-F1
#
_cell.length_a   1.000
_cell.length_b   1.000
_cell.length_c   1.000
_cell.angle_alpha   90.00
_cell.angle_beta   90.00
_cell.angle_gamma   90.00
#
_symmetry.space_group_name_H-M   'P 1'
#
loop_
_entity.id
_entity.type
_entity.pdbx_description
1 polymer ?
#
loop_
_entity_poly.entity_id
_entity_poly.type
_entity_poly.pdbx_seq_one_letter_code
_entity_poly.pdbx_strand_id
1 'polypeptide(L)'
;MGDTGLRVKPKNNGFCQSPGSTKLYDIDQCDGLPPTSRSQFNESWVDGDFQALDDWPLESLSSLAAAEAPHAVVYVGDYLYRQGPCPYPNNAGADCTGINAPSFYELEGANLEYDFVPGNWGDNIYGWWADFFWPARDLLAAAPWIGIRGNHENCERAGHGWFLLISPHPLRKNWTIDTEGECDDFSPPWRVPFVNEQFLLMDDSLITPLNKGVDHFNYTEGACPGPAPEGEVLVPETQSRYEDEDQDDAEVTRQIGLYSGYMKTLEDWSQSHDTNFYASHRPLFAVACDGDHMNVLDWTMQQSLGPHTLDRVSAAIAGHMHWFEALSFENQGLPAQIVVGNAGTDLIKNYVNQETLPTIELRVGVDDAYTARVEAGITASVYGYSVMTRGANGYNIVAYGYNEASSQLEPFYDFSVPSGPRVPKEPCVPCGKRHRRKTLFASLPCCP
;
A
#
# COMPACT_ATOMS: atom_id res chain seq x y z
N MET A 1 6.49 -5.93 3.63
CA MET A 1 5.29 -6.79 3.77
C MET A 1 4.10 -5.86 3.89
N GLY A 2 2.93 -6.20 3.37
CA GLY A 2 1.72 -5.38 3.50
C GLY A 2 0.56 -6.01 2.74
N ASP A 3 -0.60 -5.37 2.84
CA ASP A 3 -1.86 -5.84 2.22
C ASP A 3 -2.18 -7.25 2.73
N THR A 4 -2.52 -7.31 4.01
CA THR A 4 -2.48 -8.56 4.77
C THR A 4 -3.80 -9.00 5.31
N GLY A 5 -4.75 -8.10 5.53
CA GLY A 5 -6.02 -8.52 6.12
C GLY A 5 -6.77 -9.48 5.20
N LEU A 6 -7.60 -10.33 5.80
CA LEU A 6 -8.40 -11.29 5.07
C LEU A 6 -9.48 -10.56 4.24
N ARG A 7 -9.49 -10.70 2.92
CA ARG A 7 -10.43 -9.97 2.04
C ARG A 7 -11.87 -10.42 2.29
N VAL A 8 -12.62 -9.66 3.09
CA VAL A 8 -14.06 -9.86 3.28
C VAL A 8 -14.77 -8.51 3.17
N LYS A 9 -15.23 -8.21 1.95
CA LYS A 9 -15.82 -6.93 1.55
C LYS A 9 -17.23 -7.18 1.00
N PRO A 10 -18.22 -7.51 1.84
CA PRO A 10 -19.58 -7.75 1.37
C PRO A 10 -20.19 -6.45 0.86
N LYS A 11 -20.71 -6.44 -0.37
CA LYS A 11 -21.64 -5.39 -0.83
C LYS A 11 -23.08 -5.72 -0.42
N ASN A 12 -23.40 -7.02 -0.40
CA ASN A 12 -24.64 -7.56 0.11
C ASN A 12 -24.39 -9.00 0.58
N ASN A 13 -24.79 -9.33 1.80
CA ASN A 13 -24.57 -10.63 2.42
C ASN A 13 -25.73 -11.62 2.20
N GLY A 14 -26.62 -11.35 1.23
CA GLY A 14 -27.76 -12.20 0.90
C GLY A 14 -29.06 -11.84 1.63
N PHE A 15 -29.04 -10.77 2.43
CA PHE A 15 -30.18 -10.37 3.25
C PHE A 15 -30.76 -9.01 2.86
N CYS A 16 -30.03 -8.21 2.09
CA CYS A 16 -30.41 -6.87 1.71
C CYS A 16 -31.30 -6.89 0.46
N GLN A 17 -32.61 -6.68 0.61
CA GLN A 17 -33.48 -6.51 -0.55
C GLN A 17 -33.38 -5.11 -1.15
N SER A 18 -33.12 -4.09 -0.31
CA SER A 18 -33.08 -2.69 -0.70
C SER A 18 -31.93 -2.00 0.04
N PRO A 19 -30.77 -1.83 -0.62
CA PRO A 19 -29.67 -1.05 -0.08
C PRO A 19 -30.12 0.39 0.15
N GLY A 20 -29.79 0.92 1.32
CA GLY A 20 -30.01 2.30 1.70
C GLY A 20 -28.85 3.21 1.33
N SER A 21 -28.94 4.48 1.76
CA SER A 21 -27.90 5.50 1.48
C SER A 21 -26.80 5.59 2.54
N THR A 22 -26.92 4.85 3.64
CA THR A 22 -25.92 4.85 4.73
C THR A 22 -24.87 3.79 4.45
N LYS A 23 -23.60 4.09 4.71
CA LYS A 23 -22.50 3.14 4.60
C LYS A 23 -21.86 2.84 5.95
N LEU A 24 -21.39 1.61 6.13
CA LEU A 24 -20.51 1.20 7.22
C LEU A 24 -19.31 0.47 6.60
N TYR A 25 -18.09 0.95 6.82
CA TYR A 25 -16.89 0.40 6.16
C TYR A 25 -16.98 0.41 4.63
N ASP A 26 -17.61 1.45 4.06
CA ASP A 26 -17.90 1.61 2.63
C ASP A 26 -18.93 0.59 2.06
N ILE A 27 -19.66 -0.10 2.93
CA ILE A 27 -20.69 -1.08 2.57
C ILE A 27 -22.07 -0.45 2.75
N ASP A 28 -22.91 -0.49 1.71
CA ASP A 28 -24.28 0.00 1.78
C ASP A 28 -25.10 -0.78 2.82
N GLN A 29 -25.70 -0.05 3.75
CA GLN A 29 -26.55 -0.60 4.81
C GLN A 29 -27.98 -0.76 4.30
N CYS A 30 -28.67 -1.83 4.68
CA CYS A 30 -30.03 -2.09 4.23
C CYS A 30 -31.04 -1.10 4.81
N ASP A 31 -31.93 -0.59 3.95
CA ASP A 31 -33.10 0.17 4.39
C ASP A 31 -34.13 -0.77 5.04
N GLY A 32 -34.46 -0.54 6.30
CA GLY A 32 -35.49 -1.26 7.04
C GLY A 32 -34.96 -2.00 8.27
N LEU A 33 -35.82 -2.81 8.90
CA LEU A 33 -35.41 -3.65 10.02
C LEU A 33 -34.47 -4.76 9.52
N PRO A 34 -33.43 -5.12 10.31
CA PRO A 34 -32.56 -6.23 9.96
C PRO A 34 -33.40 -7.51 9.76
N PRO A 35 -32.92 -8.45 8.93
CA PRO A 35 -33.59 -9.72 8.73
C PRO A 35 -33.78 -10.41 10.07
N THR A 36 -35.00 -10.83 10.34
CA THR A 36 -35.36 -11.52 11.59
C THR A 36 -35.40 -13.04 11.38
N SER A 37 -35.29 -13.54 10.14
CA SER A 37 -35.31 -14.97 9.89
C SER A 37 -34.53 -15.43 8.65
N ARG A 38 -34.07 -16.68 8.69
CA ARG A 38 -33.34 -17.35 7.61
C ARG A 38 -34.15 -17.47 6.31
N SER A 39 -35.48 -17.42 6.36
CA SER A 39 -36.31 -17.44 5.14
C SER A 39 -36.20 -16.16 4.31
N GLN A 40 -35.59 -15.10 4.86
CA GLN A 40 -35.31 -13.85 4.14
C GLN A 40 -33.95 -13.88 3.42
N PHE A 41 -33.12 -14.91 3.66
CA PHE A 41 -31.88 -15.09 2.93
C PHE A 41 -32.16 -15.45 1.48
N ASN A 42 -31.48 -14.76 0.57
CA ASN A 42 -31.43 -15.10 -0.83
C ASN A 42 -29.98 -15.10 -1.31
N GLU A 43 -29.51 -16.29 -1.67
CA GLU A 43 -28.17 -16.51 -2.20
C GLU A 43 -27.88 -15.67 -3.45
N SER A 44 -28.90 -15.43 -4.29
CA SER A 44 -28.73 -14.61 -5.50
C SER A 44 -28.47 -13.13 -5.21
N TRP A 45 -28.54 -12.69 -3.95
CA TRP A 45 -28.23 -11.33 -3.52
C TRP A 45 -26.84 -11.23 -2.88
N VAL A 46 -26.12 -12.33 -2.72
CA VAL A 46 -24.74 -12.27 -2.23
C VAL A 46 -23.89 -11.59 -3.29
N ASP A 47 -23.24 -10.50 -2.90
CA ASP A 47 -22.32 -9.70 -3.71
C ASP A 47 -21.19 -9.16 -2.85
N GLY A 48 -19.99 -9.08 -3.40
CA GLY A 48 -18.76 -8.71 -2.69
C GLY A 48 -17.61 -9.70 -2.90
N ASP A 49 -16.49 -9.40 -2.25
CA ASP A 49 -15.28 -10.23 -2.31
C ASP A 49 -15.10 -11.02 -1.00
N PHE A 50 -14.77 -12.30 -1.13
CA PHE A 50 -14.67 -13.23 0.00
C PHE A 50 -13.49 -14.20 -0.18
N GLN A 51 -12.42 -13.98 0.59
CA GLN A 51 -11.27 -14.87 0.71
C GLN A 51 -11.56 -15.98 1.73
N ALA A 52 -11.21 -17.23 1.40
CA ALA A 52 -11.30 -18.33 2.36
C ALA A 52 -10.21 -18.21 3.43
N LEU A 53 -10.50 -18.69 4.64
CA LEU A 53 -9.52 -18.74 5.72
C LEU A 53 -8.30 -19.61 5.39
N ASP A 54 -8.51 -20.68 4.62
CA ASP A 54 -7.43 -21.58 4.19
C ASP A 54 -6.56 -20.98 3.07
N ASP A 55 -7.06 -19.96 2.36
CA ASP A 55 -6.36 -19.24 1.29
C ASP A 55 -5.68 -17.96 1.81
N TRP A 56 -5.47 -17.86 3.13
CA TRP A 56 -4.94 -16.67 3.80
C TRP A 56 -3.64 -16.97 4.58
N PRO A 57 -2.46 -16.76 3.97
CA PRO A 57 -1.20 -17.31 4.48
C PRO A 57 -0.48 -16.42 5.50
N LEU A 58 -1.09 -15.34 5.99
CA LEU A 58 -0.42 -14.33 6.81
C LEU A 58 0.26 -14.90 8.05
N GLU A 59 -0.39 -15.85 8.74
CA GLU A 59 0.19 -16.48 9.94
C GLU A 59 1.47 -17.27 9.62
N SER A 60 1.43 -18.08 8.56
CA SER A 60 2.58 -18.84 8.08
C SER A 60 3.71 -17.92 7.63
N LEU A 61 3.38 -16.89 6.83
CA LEU A 61 4.33 -15.90 6.34
C LEU A 61 4.98 -15.12 7.49
N SER A 62 4.20 -14.72 8.49
CA SER A 62 4.70 -14.01 9.67
C SER A 62 5.66 -14.88 10.49
N SER A 63 5.32 -16.16 10.68
CA SER A 63 6.17 -17.12 11.39
C SER A 63 7.51 -17.35 10.67
N LEU A 64 7.47 -17.46 9.33
CA LEU A 64 8.66 -17.63 8.50
C LEU A 64 9.52 -16.35 8.49
N ALA A 65 8.90 -15.18 8.34
CA ALA A 65 9.59 -13.90 8.39
C ALA A 65 10.24 -13.65 9.76
N ALA A 66 9.61 -14.09 10.85
CA ALA A 66 10.19 -14.01 12.20
C ALA A 66 11.47 -14.86 12.32
N ALA A 67 11.52 -16.01 11.64
CA ALA A 67 12.68 -16.90 11.63
C ALA A 67 13.89 -16.33 10.90
N GLU A 68 13.71 -15.33 10.02
CA GLU A 68 14.81 -14.55 9.42
C GLU A 68 15.56 -13.68 10.44
N ALA A 69 15.03 -13.55 11.67
CA ALA A 69 15.55 -12.69 12.73
C ALA A 69 15.78 -11.23 12.29
N PRO A 70 14.75 -10.54 11.75
CA PRO A 70 14.90 -9.19 11.21
C PRO A 70 15.24 -8.19 12.31
N HIS A 71 15.99 -7.13 11.96
CA HIS A 71 16.26 -6.02 12.87
C HIS A 71 15.08 -5.03 12.96
N ALA A 72 14.27 -4.97 11.91
CA ALA A 72 13.07 -4.15 11.80
C ALA A 72 12.18 -4.71 10.67
N VAL A 73 10.88 -4.43 10.74
CA VAL A 73 9.90 -4.79 9.71
C VAL A 73 9.34 -3.52 9.08
N VAL A 74 9.35 -3.43 7.75
CA VAL A 74 8.63 -2.36 7.03
C VAL A 74 7.29 -2.91 6.58
N TYR A 75 6.22 -2.27 7.06
CA TYR A 75 4.84 -2.69 6.81
C TYR A 75 4.04 -1.62 6.10
N VAL A 76 3.54 -1.92 4.90
CA VAL A 76 3.04 -0.91 3.95
C VAL A 76 1.52 -0.71 3.95
N GLY A 77 0.86 -1.03 5.06
CA GLY A 77 -0.58 -0.76 5.25
C GLY A 77 -1.50 -1.93 4.92
N ASP A 78 -2.80 -1.64 5.04
CA ASP A 78 -3.90 -2.54 4.72
C ASP A 78 -3.89 -3.80 5.63
N TYR A 79 -4.07 -3.52 6.92
CA TYR A 79 -4.03 -4.48 8.04
C TYR A 79 -5.37 -5.20 8.22
N LEU A 80 -6.48 -4.47 8.07
CA LEU A 80 -7.84 -4.97 8.34
C LEU A 80 -8.70 -4.94 7.07
N TYR A 81 -9.06 -6.12 6.56
CA TYR A 81 -9.97 -6.25 5.41
C TYR A 81 -11.29 -6.93 5.73
N ARG A 82 -11.44 -7.46 6.96
CA ARG A 82 -12.74 -7.98 7.43
C ARG A 82 -13.71 -6.86 7.73
N GLN A 83 -14.27 -6.25 6.69
CA GLN A 83 -15.18 -5.10 6.78
C GLN A 83 -16.62 -5.50 7.08
N GLY A 84 -16.94 -6.79 7.13
CA GLY A 84 -18.28 -7.24 7.46
C GLY A 84 -18.35 -8.74 7.72
N PRO A 85 -19.56 -9.24 8.02
CA PRO A 85 -19.78 -10.67 8.18
C PRO A 85 -19.68 -11.41 6.84
N CYS A 86 -19.25 -12.66 6.89
CA CYS A 86 -19.30 -13.59 5.77
C CYS A 86 -20.77 -14.04 5.52
N PRO A 87 -21.24 -14.27 4.28
CA PRO A 87 -22.60 -14.74 4.01
C PRO A 87 -22.86 -16.19 4.49
N TYR A 88 -24.12 -16.54 4.81
CA TYR A 88 -24.51 -17.89 5.28
C TYR A 88 -25.85 -18.40 4.68
N PRO A 89 -25.97 -19.66 4.19
CA PRO A 89 -24.92 -20.63 3.87
C PRO A 89 -24.30 -20.38 2.48
N ASN A 90 -23.03 -20.72 2.34
CA ASN A 90 -22.22 -20.41 1.17
C ASN A 90 -22.30 -21.49 0.09
N ASN A 91 -23.35 -21.48 -0.75
CA ASN A 91 -23.33 -22.24 -2.00
C ASN A 91 -22.73 -21.42 -3.17
N ALA A 92 -22.24 -20.19 -2.92
CA ALA A 92 -21.88 -19.20 -3.93
C ALA A 92 -20.39 -18.77 -3.97
N GLY A 93 -19.51 -19.26 -3.08
CA GLY A 93 -18.12 -18.76 -2.96
C GLY A 93 -17.19 -19.52 -2.00
N ALA A 94 -16.10 -18.88 -1.58
CA ALA A 94 -15.02 -19.42 -0.73
C ALA A 94 -15.40 -19.43 0.78
N ASP A 95 -15.00 -20.45 1.56
CA ASP A 95 -15.43 -20.60 2.96
C ASP A 95 -14.73 -19.61 3.91
N CYS A 96 -15.34 -18.45 4.12
CA CYS A 96 -14.97 -17.46 5.14
C CYS A 96 -15.78 -17.58 6.44
N THR A 97 -16.63 -18.60 6.60
CA THR A 97 -17.69 -18.58 7.63
C THR A 97 -17.14 -18.61 9.06
N GLY A 98 -15.89 -19.08 9.25
CA GLY A 98 -15.21 -19.05 10.53
C GLY A 98 -15.04 -17.65 11.14
N ILE A 99 -15.13 -16.57 10.34
CA ILE A 99 -15.05 -15.20 10.87
C ILE A 99 -16.32 -14.78 11.62
N ASN A 100 -17.45 -15.41 11.31
CA ASN A 100 -18.75 -15.14 11.93
C ASN A 100 -18.90 -15.85 13.28
N ALA A 101 -17.96 -16.74 13.63
CA ALA A 101 -17.96 -17.41 14.92
C ALA A 101 -17.23 -16.52 15.95
N PRO A 102 -17.85 -16.19 17.09
CA PRO A 102 -17.12 -15.55 18.18
C PRO A 102 -16.17 -16.58 18.78
N SER A 103 -14.87 -16.50 18.48
CA SER A 103 -13.89 -17.35 19.12
C SER A 103 -13.45 -16.74 20.46
N PHE A 104 -14.38 -16.60 21.42
CA PHE A 104 -14.12 -16.55 22.87
C PHE A 104 -15.45 -16.72 23.63
N TYR A 105 -15.56 -17.83 24.39
CA TYR A 105 -16.74 -18.43 25.04
C TYR A 105 -17.68 -19.22 24.12
N GLU A 106 -17.62 -20.55 24.28
CA GLU A 106 -18.78 -21.43 24.04
C GLU A 106 -19.98 -20.83 24.78
N LEU A 107 -20.85 -20.13 24.07
CA LEU A 107 -22.19 -19.82 24.56
C LEU A 107 -23.06 -21.06 24.37
N GLU A 108 -22.74 -22.15 25.09
CA GLU A 108 -23.71 -23.22 25.31
C GLU A 108 -24.95 -22.60 25.97
N GLY A 109 -26.06 -22.55 25.23
CA GLY A 109 -27.36 -22.11 25.73
C GLY A 109 -27.78 -20.68 25.38
N ALA A 110 -27.04 -19.94 24.55
CA ALA A 110 -27.56 -18.69 24.00
C ALA A 110 -28.51 -19.00 22.82
N ASN A 111 -29.82 -18.78 23.02
CA ASN A 111 -30.77 -18.61 21.92
C ASN A 111 -30.44 -17.28 21.21
N LEU A 112 -29.43 -17.30 20.33
CA LEU A 112 -29.12 -16.17 19.46
C LEU A 112 -30.05 -16.24 18.25
N GLU A 113 -31.30 -15.85 18.48
CA GLU A 113 -32.21 -15.44 17.43
C GLU A 113 -31.76 -14.05 16.96
N TYR A 114 -30.78 -14.06 16.04
CA TYR A 114 -30.41 -13.02 15.09
C TYR A 114 -30.64 -11.55 15.50
N ASP A 115 -29.72 -11.01 16.30
CA ASP A 115 -29.43 -9.57 16.28
C ASP A 115 -27.91 -9.42 16.35
N PHE A 116 -27.29 -8.95 15.25
CA PHE A 116 -25.85 -8.70 15.10
C PHE A 116 -24.96 -9.92 15.39
N VAL A 117 -24.55 -10.68 14.37
CA VAL A 117 -23.61 -11.80 14.59
C VAL A 117 -22.29 -11.27 15.14
N PRO A 118 -21.95 -11.50 16.43
CA PRO A 118 -20.65 -11.12 16.96
C PRO A 118 -19.61 -11.99 16.26
N GLY A 119 -18.61 -11.36 15.64
CA GLY A 119 -17.60 -12.06 14.88
C GLY A 119 -16.26 -11.32 14.92
N ASN A 120 -15.26 -11.95 14.37
CA ASN A 120 -13.90 -11.44 14.29
C ASN A 120 -13.75 -10.52 13.07
N TRP A 121 -14.55 -9.45 12.98
CA TRP A 121 -14.61 -8.49 11.86
C TRP A 121 -14.96 -7.07 12.36
N GLY A 122 -14.68 -6.06 11.52
CA GLY A 122 -14.90 -4.64 11.79
C GLY A 122 -13.76 -3.95 12.56
N ASP A 123 -13.81 -2.62 12.63
CA ASP A 123 -12.85 -1.78 13.36
C ASP A 123 -13.08 -1.86 14.88
N ASN A 124 -12.80 -3.03 15.45
CA ASN A 124 -12.85 -3.31 16.86
C ASN A 124 -11.73 -4.30 17.24
N ILE A 125 -11.51 -4.49 18.53
CA ILE A 125 -10.39 -5.33 18.98
C ILE A 125 -10.47 -6.79 18.48
N TYR A 126 -11.67 -7.34 18.25
CA TYR A 126 -11.81 -8.71 17.73
C TYR A 126 -11.41 -8.79 16.26
N GLY A 127 -11.82 -7.82 15.43
CA GLY A 127 -11.38 -7.69 14.05
C GLY A 127 -9.86 -7.53 13.97
N TRP A 128 -9.30 -6.53 14.64
CA TRP A 128 -7.85 -6.28 14.66
C TRP A 128 -7.04 -7.45 15.22
N TRP A 129 -7.54 -8.11 16.27
CA TRP A 129 -6.87 -9.27 16.83
C TRP A 129 -6.80 -10.41 15.82
N ALA A 130 -7.91 -10.71 15.15
CA ALA A 130 -7.98 -11.85 14.25
C ALA A 130 -7.30 -11.58 12.90
N ASP A 131 -7.40 -10.38 12.35
CA ASP A 131 -6.85 -10.03 11.03
C ASP A 131 -5.37 -9.66 11.08
N PHE A 132 -4.89 -9.14 12.22
CA PHE A 132 -3.52 -8.63 12.31
C PHE A 132 -2.73 -9.19 13.49
N PHE A 133 -3.14 -8.91 14.74
CA PHE A 133 -2.26 -9.20 15.89
C PHE A 133 -2.00 -10.69 16.12
N TRP A 134 -3.01 -11.54 15.95
CA TRP A 134 -2.88 -12.98 16.09
C TRP A 134 -2.00 -13.61 15.00
N PRO A 135 -2.26 -13.41 13.70
CA PRO A 135 -1.43 -14.01 12.66
C PRO A 135 -0.03 -13.40 12.62
N ALA A 136 0.14 -12.10 12.91
CA ALA A 136 1.44 -11.43 12.91
C ALA A 136 2.24 -11.60 14.23
N ARG A 137 1.70 -12.30 15.24
CA ARG A 137 2.24 -12.34 16.62
C ARG A 137 3.72 -12.71 16.70
N ASP A 138 4.17 -13.66 15.89
CA ASP A 138 5.55 -14.16 15.94
C ASP A 138 6.52 -13.10 15.41
N LEU A 139 6.14 -12.39 14.33
CA LEU A 139 6.93 -11.31 13.74
C LEU A 139 6.87 -10.01 14.57
N LEU A 140 5.73 -9.71 15.18
CA LEU A 140 5.58 -8.62 16.15
C LEU A 140 6.48 -8.83 17.37
N ALA A 141 6.65 -10.07 17.82
CA ALA A 141 7.55 -10.41 18.93
C ALA A 141 9.04 -10.38 18.52
N ALA A 142 9.35 -10.60 17.24
CA ALA A 142 10.72 -10.71 16.76
C ALA A 142 11.43 -9.36 16.56
N ALA A 143 10.72 -8.31 16.11
CA ALA A 143 11.34 -7.05 15.70
C ALA A 143 10.40 -5.84 15.86
N PRO A 144 10.92 -4.60 15.95
CA PRO A 144 10.11 -3.38 15.86
C PRO A 144 9.59 -3.15 14.43
N TRP A 145 8.41 -2.55 14.34
CA TRP A 145 7.71 -2.33 13.08
C TRP A 145 7.71 -0.85 12.69
N ILE A 146 7.97 -0.60 11.42
CA ILE A 146 7.79 0.66 10.73
C ILE A 146 6.49 0.51 9.94
N GLY A 147 5.36 0.80 10.60
CA GLY A 147 4.03 0.68 10.02
C GLY A 147 3.61 1.92 9.25
N ILE A 148 2.96 1.72 8.12
CA ILE A 148 2.35 2.75 7.25
C ILE A 148 0.85 2.48 7.19
N ARG A 149 0.05 3.52 7.02
CA ARG A 149 -1.42 3.45 6.95
C ARG A 149 -1.84 3.17 5.51
N GLY A 150 -2.71 2.18 5.29
CA GLY A 150 -3.32 1.92 3.99
C GLY A 150 -4.72 2.51 3.85
N ASN A 151 -5.31 2.43 2.67
CA ASN A 151 -6.67 2.96 2.45
C ASN A 151 -7.74 2.14 3.18
N HIS A 152 -7.47 0.90 3.57
CA HIS A 152 -8.35 0.13 4.45
C HIS A 152 -8.35 0.62 5.90
N GLU A 153 -7.38 1.44 6.28
CA GLU A 153 -7.33 2.14 7.56
C GLU A 153 -7.72 3.62 7.46
N ASN A 154 -8.44 4.02 6.41
CA ASN A 154 -9.03 5.36 6.36
C ASN A 154 -10.16 5.53 7.40
N CYS A 155 -10.64 6.76 7.59
CA CYS A 155 -11.63 7.06 8.64
C CYS A 155 -13.03 6.51 8.38
N GLU A 156 -13.33 6.10 7.15
CA GLU A 156 -14.59 5.42 6.81
C GLU A 156 -14.51 3.91 7.07
N ARG A 157 -13.29 3.39 7.29
CA ARG A 157 -12.95 1.96 7.43
C ARG A 157 -12.32 1.68 8.80
N ALA A 158 -11.05 1.28 8.85
CA ALA A 158 -10.35 0.86 10.07
C ALA A 158 -9.52 1.98 10.74
N GLY A 159 -9.85 3.24 10.50
CA GLY A 159 -9.04 4.37 10.96
C GLY A 159 -8.92 4.50 12.47
N HIS A 160 -9.95 4.13 13.24
CA HIS A 160 -9.89 4.27 14.70
C HIS A 160 -8.87 3.29 15.29
N GLY A 161 -8.89 2.03 14.84
CA GLY A 161 -7.91 1.04 15.26
C GLY A 161 -6.48 1.38 14.83
N TRP A 162 -6.29 1.93 13.63
CA TRP A 162 -4.97 2.42 13.20
C TRP A 162 -4.40 3.45 14.19
N PHE A 163 -5.16 4.49 14.51
CA PHE A 163 -4.70 5.56 15.41
C PHE A 163 -4.49 5.07 16.84
N LEU A 164 -5.31 4.12 17.30
CA LEU A 164 -5.21 3.57 18.65
C LEU A 164 -4.06 2.58 18.83
N LEU A 165 -3.80 1.73 17.83
CA LEU A 165 -3.00 0.52 18.00
C LEU A 165 -1.65 0.55 17.27
N ILE A 166 -1.53 1.27 16.15
CA ILE A 166 -0.37 1.19 15.25
C ILE A 166 0.32 2.54 15.04
N SER A 167 -0.45 3.62 14.92
CA SER A 167 0.06 4.94 14.52
C SER A 167 1.27 5.38 15.36
N PRO A 168 2.34 5.90 14.73
CA PRO A 168 3.50 6.42 15.44
C PRO A 168 3.23 7.78 16.10
N HIS A 169 2.10 8.41 15.77
CA HIS A 169 1.74 9.73 16.28
C HIS A 169 1.02 9.61 17.63
N PRO A 170 1.30 10.50 18.60
CA PRO A 170 0.57 10.51 19.85
C PRO A 170 -0.95 10.64 19.63
N LEU A 171 -1.72 9.81 20.32
CA LEU A 171 -3.18 9.99 20.39
C LEU A 171 -3.52 11.41 20.86
N ARG A 172 -4.52 12.01 20.21
CA ARG A 172 -5.02 13.33 20.60
C ARG A 172 -5.50 13.28 22.05
N LYS A 173 -5.22 14.35 22.81
CA LYS A 173 -5.51 14.44 24.24
C LYS A 173 -7.00 14.24 24.61
N ASN A 174 -7.91 14.51 23.66
CA ASN A 174 -9.36 14.36 23.82
C ASN A 174 -9.93 13.32 22.86
N TRP A 175 -9.15 12.29 22.50
CA TRP A 175 -9.68 11.17 21.72
C TRP A 175 -10.76 10.45 22.55
N THR A 176 -11.99 10.46 22.05
CA THR A 176 -13.13 9.68 22.56
C THR A 176 -13.65 8.77 21.44
N ILE A 177 -14.66 7.93 21.72
CA ILE A 177 -15.27 7.01 20.74
C ILE A 177 -16.66 7.48 20.28
N ASP A 178 -17.17 8.58 20.82
CA ASP A 178 -18.59 8.96 20.82
C ASP A 178 -18.89 10.27 20.06
N THR A 179 -17.92 10.88 19.35
CA THR A 179 -18.14 12.15 18.63
C THR A 179 -17.63 12.18 17.20
N GLU A 180 -18.47 12.67 16.28
CA GLU A 180 -18.09 13.03 14.91
C GLU A 180 -16.84 13.94 14.91
N GLY A 181 -15.73 13.48 14.33
CA GLY A 181 -14.44 14.20 14.26
C GLY A 181 -13.21 13.49 14.86
N GLU A 182 -13.28 12.18 15.11
CA GLU A 182 -12.31 11.41 15.94
C GLU A 182 -11.22 10.63 15.19
N CYS A 183 -11.23 10.66 13.85
CA CYS A 183 -10.21 10.06 13.01
C CYS A 183 -9.64 11.13 12.06
N ASP A 184 -8.31 11.18 11.94
CA ASP A 184 -7.64 12.14 11.07
C ASP A 184 -7.56 11.61 9.65
N ASP A 185 -8.10 12.38 8.71
CA ASP A 185 -8.01 12.09 7.28
C ASP A 185 -6.55 12.04 6.78
N PHE A 186 -5.66 12.82 7.41
CA PHE A 186 -4.25 12.87 7.04
C PHE A 186 -3.35 12.88 8.28
N SER A 187 -2.29 12.09 8.22
CA SER A 187 -1.17 12.19 9.15
C SER A 187 -0.04 13.04 8.54
N PRO A 188 0.65 13.89 9.32
CA PRO A 188 1.88 14.50 8.82
C PRO A 188 2.93 13.41 8.56
N PRO A 189 3.84 13.61 7.60
CA PRO A 189 4.90 12.65 7.32
C PRO A 189 5.80 12.48 8.54
N TRP A 190 6.46 11.32 8.62
CA TRP A 190 7.43 11.03 9.66
C TRP A 190 8.65 10.31 9.07
N ARG A 191 9.67 10.11 9.90
CA ARG A 191 10.87 9.39 9.49
C ARG A 191 11.40 8.52 10.59
N VAL A 192 12.00 7.40 10.19
CA VAL A 192 12.68 6.46 11.10
C VAL A 192 14.16 6.42 10.71
N PRO A 193 15.02 7.19 11.41
CA PRO A 193 16.45 7.20 11.12
C PRO A 193 17.16 6.00 11.77
N PHE A 194 18.05 5.38 11.00
CA PHE A 194 19.09 4.47 11.48
C PHE A 194 20.44 5.20 11.40
N VAL A 195 21.55 4.48 11.56
CA VAL A 195 22.89 5.11 11.56
C VAL A 195 23.28 5.65 10.18
N ASN A 196 23.00 4.92 9.10
CA ASN A 196 23.43 5.27 7.74
C ASN A 196 22.26 5.55 6.79
N GLU A 197 21.13 4.91 7.05
CA GLU A 197 19.90 4.98 6.28
C GLU A 197 18.76 5.61 7.07
N GLN A 198 17.73 6.07 6.37
CA GLN A 198 16.45 6.42 7.00
C GLN A 198 15.29 6.00 6.12
N PHE A 199 14.15 5.74 6.76
CA PHE A 199 12.86 5.59 6.09
C PHE A 199 12.12 6.93 6.19
N LEU A 200 11.61 7.41 5.06
CA LEU A 200 10.84 8.63 4.88
C LEU A 200 9.40 8.20 4.58
N LEU A 201 8.49 8.44 5.50
CA LEU A 201 7.16 7.83 5.49
C LEU A 201 6.07 8.85 5.17
N MET A 202 5.15 8.43 4.30
CA MET A 202 4.01 9.21 3.84
C MET A 202 2.71 8.46 4.12
N ASP A 203 1.71 9.17 4.63
CA ASP A 203 0.34 8.71 4.72
C ASP A 203 -0.43 9.17 3.48
N ASP A 204 -0.64 8.28 2.53
CA ASP A 204 -1.38 8.48 1.28
C ASP A 204 -2.73 7.73 1.26
N SER A 205 -3.22 7.32 2.43
CA SER A 205 -4.40 6.48 2.61
C SER A 205 -5.73 7.08 2.10
N LEU A 206 -5.83 8.42 2.08
CA LEU A 206 -7.06 9.13 1.69
C LEU A 206 -7.10 9.54 0.21
N ILE A 207 -6.12 9.15 -0.60
CA ILE A 207 -6.18 9.47 -2.03
C ILE A 207 -7.36 8.71 -2.63
N THR A 208 -8.35 9.44 -3.12
CA THR A 208 -9.50 8.82 -3.80
C THR A 208 -8.98 8.07 -5.03
N PRO A 209 -9.34 6.78 -5.19
CA PRO A 209 -8.87 6.00 -6.33
C PRO A 209 -9.44 6.57 -7.64
N LEU A 210 -8.59 6.64 -8.66
CA LEU A 210 -9.01 6.97 -10.03
C LEU A 210 -9.79 5.81 -10.62
N ASN A 211 -10.85 6.08 -11.40
CA ASN A 211 -11.68 5.06 -12.06
C ASN A 211 -12.18 3.95 -11.10
N LYS A 212 -12.54 4.33 -9.86
CA LYS A 212 -13.03 3.42 -8.80
C LYS A 212 -11.96 2.44 -8.25
N GLY A 213 -10.72 2.54 -8.72
CA GLY A 213 -9.56 1.84 -8.17
C GLY A 213 -9.17 0.58 -8.92
N VAL A 214 -8.06 -0.01 -8.49
CA VAL A 214 -7.40 -1.11 -9.20
C VAL A 214 -8.23 -2.39 -9.23
N ASP A 215 -9.14 -2.58 -8.26
CA ASP A 215 -10.15 -3.66 -8.27
C ASP A 215 -11.08 -3.60 -9.52
N HIS A 216 -11.10 -2.48 -10.26
CA HIS A 216 -11.92 -2.27 -11.46
C HIS A 216 -11.16 -2.39 -12.78
N PHE A 217 -9.84 -2.64 -12.75
CA PHE A 217 -9.07 -2.84 -13.98
C PHE A 217 -9.52 -4.10 -14.71
N ASN A 218 -9.43 -4.06 -16.04
CA ASN A 218 -9.76 -5.17 -16.90
C ASN A 218 -8.60 -6.18 -16.96
N TYR A 219 -8.61 -7.11 -16.01
CA TYR A 219 -7.67 -8.22 -15.94
C TYR A 219 -8.07 -9.37 -16.88
N THR A 220 -8.06 -9.11 -18.19
CA THR A 220 -8.34 -10.11 -19.24
C THR A 220 -7.05 -10.72 -19.78
N GLU A 221 -6.99 -12.06 -19.83
CA GLU A 221 -5.84 -12.78 -20.38
C GLU A 221 -5.57 -12.41 -21.84
N GLY A 222 -4.33 -12.06 -22.15
CA GLY A 222 -3.89 -11.71 -23.50
C GLY A 222 -4.31 -10.33 -24.01
N ALA A 223 -5.02 -9.54 -23.22
CA ALA A 223 -5.32 -8.14 -23.57
C ALA A 223 -4.10 -7.24 -23.40
N CYS A 224 -3.25 -7.56 -22.41
CA CYS A 224 -2.15 -6.71 -22.01
C CYS A 224 -1.14 -6.42 -23.12
N PRO A 225 -0.62 -5.18 -23.25
CA PRO A 225 0.41 -4.86 -24.22
C PRO A 225 1.64 -5.76 -24.15
N GLY A 226 2.05 -6.25 -25.32
CA GLY A 226 3.35 -6.89 -25.51
C GLY A 226 4.50 -5.88 -25.50
N PRO A 227 5.76 -6.36 -25.62
CA PRO A 227 6.92 -5.49 -25.64
C PRO A 227 6.86 -4.51 -26.82
N ALA A 228 7.32 -3.28 -26.59
CA ALA A 228 7.45 -2.30 -27.66
C ALA A 228 8.40 -2.82 -28.76
N PRO A 229 8.18 -2.44 -30.04
CA PRO A 229 9.09 -2.77 -31.12
C PRO A 229 10.53 -2.32 -30.85
N GLU A 230 11.50 -2.95 -31.51
CA GLU A 230 12.90 -2.57 -31.39
C GLU A 230 13.12 -1.09 -31.78
N GLY A 231 13.70 -0.32 -30.86
CA GLY A 231 13.94 1.12 -31.04
C GLY A 231 12.77 2.03 -30.62
N GLU A 232 11.66 1.45 -30.17
CA GLU A 232 10.52 2.15 -29.59
C GLU A 232 10.43 1.91 -28.08
N VAL A 233 9.59 2.69 -27.40
CA VAL A 233 9.29 2.53 -25.97
C VAL A 233 7.79 2.45 -25.78
N LEU A 234 7.36 1.68 -24.78
CA LEU A 234 6.00 1.71 -24.29
C LEU A 234 5.94 2.77 -23.18
N VAL A 235 5.06 3.75 -23.33
CA VAL A 235 4.82 4.77 -22.29
C VAL A 235 3.50 4.44 -21.61
N PRO A 236 3.50 4.02 -20.33
CA PRO A 236 2.27 3.78 -19.60
C PRO A 236 1.45 5.07 -19.51
N GLU A 237 0.13 4.91 -19.56
CA GLU A 237 -0.80 6.01 -19.46
C GLU A 237 -0.83 6.58 -18.04
N THR A 238 -0.94 7.90 -17.98
CA THR A 238 -1.26 8.65 -16.78
C THR A 238 -2.58 9.36 -17.03
N GLN A 239 -3.62 9.05 -16.26
CA GLN A 239 -4.88 9.77 -16.35
C GLN A 239 -4.98 10.79 -15.20
N SER A 240 -5.38 12.00 -15.55
CA SER A 240 -5.57 13.08 -14.59
C SER A 240 -6.81 12.82 -13.74
N ARG A 241 -6.71 13.02 -12.42
CA ARG A 241 -7.89 12.95 -11.54
C ARG A 241 -8.91 14.06 -11.80
N TYR A 242 -8.53 15.14 -12.46
CA TYR A 242 -9.47 16.18 -12.91
C TYR A 242 -10.35 15.73 -14.09
N GLU A 243 -10.02 14.61 -14.73
CA GLU A 243 -10.77 14.07 -15.87
C GLU A 243 -11.78 12.98 -15.45
N ASP A 244 -11.74 12.55 -14.18
CA ASP A 244 -12.64 11.56 -13.62
C ASP A 244 -13.88 12.27 -13.04
N GLU A 245 -15.05 12.01 -13.64
CA GLU A 245 -16.32 12.67 -13.29
C GLU A 245 -16.83 12.34 -11.88
N ASP A 246 -16.31 11.27 -11.26
CA ASP A 246 -16.63 10.87 -9.89
C ASP A 246 -15.76 11.63 -8.85
N GLN A 247 -14.80 12.48 -9.28
CA GLN A 247 -13.90 13.24 -8.41
C GLN A 247 -14.35 14.69 -8.20
N ASP A 248 -13.95 15.28 -7.06
CA ASP A 248 -14.08 16.71 -6.80
C ASP A 248 -12.75 17.43 -7.08
N ASP A 249 -12.72 18.28 -8.12
CA ASP A 249 -11.56 19.09 -8.51
C ASP A 249 -10.96 19.90 -7.34
N ALA A 250 -11.81 20.43 -6.45
CA ALA A 250 -11.34 21.20 -5.30
C ALA A 250 -10.58 20.31 -4.31
N GLU A 251 -11.06 19.08 -4.12
CA GLU A 251 -10.42 18.08 -3.27
C GLU A 251 -9.11 17.57 -3.90
N VAL A 252 -9.10 17.29 -5.21
CA VAL A 252 -7.89 16.93 -5.96
C VAL A 252 -6.83 18.02 -5.79
N THR A 253 -7.20 19.29 -5.99
CA THR A 253 -6.29 20.43 -5.83
C THR A 253 -5.74 20.52 -4.40
N ARG A 254 -6.62 20.34 -3.39
CA ARG A 254 -6.25 20.37 -1.97
C ARG A 254 -5.27 19.27 -1.62
N GLN A 255 -5.49 18.04 -2.10
CA GLN A 255 -4.61 16.90 -1.86
C GLN A 255 -3.23 17.11 -2.49
N ILE A 256 -3.16 17.53 -3.76
CA ILE A 256 -1.88 17.85 -4.41
C ILE A 256 -1.11 18.92 -3.62
N GLY A 257 -1.78 19.99 -3.18
CA GLY A 257 -1.15 21.04 -2.38
C GLY A 257 -0.61 20.55 -1.04
N LEU A 258 -1.37 19.69 -0.35
CA LEU A 258 -0.96 19.09 0.92
C LEU A 258 0.26 18.18 0.75
N TYR A 259 0.18 17.22 -0.17
CA TYR A 259 1.25 16.27 -0.44
C TYR A 259 2.49 16.94 -1.00
N SER A 260 2.37 18.02 -1.79
CA SER A 260 3.51 18.83 -2.21
C SER A 260 4.27 19.42 -1.02
N GLY A 261 3.55 19.89 0.02
CA GLY A 261 4.16 20.35 1.27
C GLY A 261 4.88 19.23 2.04
N TYR A 262 4.31 18.02 2.02
CA TYR A 262 4.93 16.85 2.62
C TYR A 262 6.16 16.37 1.84
N MET A 263 6.10 16.31 0.51
CA MET A 263 7.24 15.98 -0.36
C MET A 263 8.42 16.92 -0.14
N LYS A 264 8.16 18.23 0.01
CA LYS A 264 9.20 19.19 0.38
C LYS A 264 9.85 18.87 1.74
N THR A 265 9.05 18.45 2.73
CA THR A 265 9.56 18.05 4.05
C THR A 265 10.46 16.82 3.94
N LEU A 266 10.07 15.84 3.12
CA LEU A 266 10.86 14.65 2.83
C LEU A 266 12.17 14.99 2.09
N GLU A 267 12.10 15.89 1.11
CA GLU A 267 13.26 16.41 0.39
C GLU A 267 14.29 17.03 1.34
N ASP A 268 13.84 17.86 2.28
CA ASP A 268 14.69 18.46 3.32
C ASP A 268 15.31 17.40 4.25
N TRP A 269 14.52 16.41 4.68
CA TRP A 269 15.00 15.33 5.55
C TRP A 269 16.00 14.40 4.86
N SER A 270 15.82 14.14 3.57
CA SER A 270 16.68 13.25 2.77
C SER A 270 18.15 13.71 2.72
N GLN A 271 18.41 14.99 3.00
CA GLN A 271 19.77 15.55 3.03
C GLN A 271 20.62 15.02 4.20
N SER A 272 19.99 14.42 5.22
CA SER A 272 20.68 13.99 6.44
C SER A 272 21.29 12.59 6.39
N HIS A 273 20.93 11.77 5.39
CA HIS A 273 21.43 10.41 5.22
C HIS A 273 21.79 10.14 3.75
N ASP A 274 22.69 9.20 3.53
CA ASP A 274 23.12 8.81 2.18
C ASP A 274 22.11 7.85 1.54
N THR A 275 21.53 6.94 2.32
CA THR A 275 20.51 6.01 1.86
C THR A 275 19.15 6.41 2.41
N ASN A 276 18.19 6.67 1.53
CA ASN A 276 16.83 7.04 1.91
C ASN A 276 15.84 6.10 1.23
N PHE A 277 14.94 5.51 2.01
CA PHE A 277 13.79 4.77 1.51
C PHE A 277 12.55 5.64 1.63
N TYR A 278 11.91 5.95 0.51
CA TYR A 278 10.55 6.47 0.55
C TYR A 278 9.61 5.29 0.81
N ALA A 279 8.66 5.45 1.72
CA ALA A 279 7.68 4.41 1.97
C ALA A 279 6.29 5.02 2.14
N SER A 280 5.32 4.49 1.42
CA SER A 280 3.91 4.86 1.48
C SER A 280 3.04 3.64 1.19
N HIS A 281 1.72 3.75 1.25
CA HIS A 281 0.88 2.61 0.90
C HIS A 281 0.74 2.49 -0.61
N ARG A 282 0.57 3.61 -1.33
CA ARG A 282 0.41 3.60 -2.78
C ARG A 282 1.72 3.78 -3.54
N PRO A 283 1.99 2.98 -4.58
CA PRO A 283 3.26 3.05 -5.31
C PRO A 283 3.37 4.31 -6.17
N LEU A 284 4.57 4.88 -6.25
CA LEU A 284 4.87 6.06 -7.07
C LEU A 284 5.10 5.72 -8.55
N PHE A 285 5.69 4.56 -8.81
CA PHE A 285 6.18 4.19 -10.15
C PHE A 285 5.72 2.80 -10.59
N ALA A 286 4.86 2.14 -9.81
CA ALA A 286 4.38 0.82 -10.19
C ALA A 286 3.54 0.92 -11.45
N VAL A 287 3.58 -0.14 -12.25
CA VAL A 287 2.79 -0.26 -13.46
C VAL A 287 1.77 -1.37 -13.31
N ALA A 288 0.63 -1.20 -13.97
CA ALA A 288 -0.42 -2.20 -13.95
C ALA A 288 -1.10 -2.26 -15.31
N CYS A 289 -1.57 -3.44 -15.65
CA CYS A 289 -2.30 -3.64 -16.89
C CYS A 289 -3.79 -3.39 -16.69
N ASP A 290 -4.40 -2.63 -17.59
CA ASP A 290 -5.84 -2.47 -17.68
C ASP A 290 -6.29 -2.72 -19.12
N GLY A 291 -6.79 -3.93 -19.40
CA GLY A 291 -7.18 -4.30 -20.75
C GLY A 291 -6.01 -4.25 -21.73
N ASP A 292 -6.08 -3.32 -22.69
CA ASP A 292 -5.16 -3.16 -23.80
C ASP A 292 -4.12 -2.04 -23.62
N HIS A 293 -4.00 -1.47 -22.42
CA HIS A 293 -3.02 -0.45 -22.08
C HIS A 293 -2.36 -0.73 -20.73
N MET A 294 -1.20 -0.10 -20.52
CA MET A 294 -0.48 -0.10 -19.25
C MET A 294 -0.71 1.25 -18.57
N ASN A 295 -0.96 1.24 -17.27
CA ASN A 295 -1.08 2.44 -16.44
C ASN A 295 0.10 2.54 -15.49
N VAL A 296 0.54 3.76 -15.18
CA VAL A 296 1.45 4.02 -14.05
C VAL A 296 0.66 4.56 -12.87
N LEU A 297 1.05 4.15 -11.66
CA LEU A 297 0.28 4.39 -10.45
C LEU A 297 0.75 5.57 -9.59
N ASP A 298 -0.26 6.05 -8.88
CA ASP A 298 -0.50 7.27 -8.10
C ASP A 298 -0.10 8.60 -8.73
N TRP A 299 -0.91 9.01 -9.72
CA TRP A 299 -0.86 10.33 -10.33
C TRP A 299 -0.86 11.49 -9.30
N THR A 300 -1.64 11.43 -8.22
CA THR A 300 -1.70 12.54 -7.23
C THR A 300 -0.35 12.75 -6.57
N MET A 301 0.30 11.64 -6.19
CA MET A 301 1.61 11.67 -5.56
C MET A 301 2.70 12.08 -6.55
N GLN A 302 2.61 11.63 -7.80
CA GLN A 302 3.50 12.07 -8.87
C GLN A 302 3.38 13.59 -9.11
N GLN A 303 2.16 14.14 -9.19
CA GLN A 303 1.93 15.59 -9.33
C GLN A 303 2.41 16.40 -8.11
N SER A 304 2.61 15.74 -6.98
CA SER A 304 3.07 16.37 -5.74
C SER A 304 4.60 16.40 -5.61
N LEU A 305 5.34 15.83 -6.56
CA LEU A 305 6.80 15.81 -6.54
C LEU A 305 7.38 17.21 -6.78
N GLY A 306 8.24 17.67 -5.87
CA GLY A 306 9.10 18.83 -6.08
C GLY A 306 10.29 18.48 -6.98
N PRO A 307 11.11 19.47 -7.41
CA PRO A 307 12.18 19.28 -8.40
C PRO A 307 13.37 18.44 -7.94
N HIS A 308 13.56 18.25 -6.63
CA HIS A 308 14.66 17.44 -6.07
C HIS A 308 14.17 16.33 -5.14
N THR A 309 12.85 16.12 -5.05
CA THR A 309 12.24 15.20 -4.10
C THR A 309 12.82 13.79 -4.20
N LEU A 310 13.13 13.34 -5.42
CA LEU A 310 13.62 11.98 -5.66
C LEU A 310 15.15 11.87 -5.64
N ASP A 311 15.92 12.94 -5.77
CA ASP A 311 17.39 12.91 -6.03
C ASP A 311 18.19 12.05 -5.03
N ARG A 312 17.69 11.97 -3.79
CA ARG A 312 18.33 11.26 -2.68
C ARG A 312 17.57 10.01 -2.23
N VAL A 313 16.44 9.69 -2.86
CA VAL A 313 15.66 8.47 -2.59
C VAL A 313 16.28 7.31 -3.36
N SER A 314 16.71 6.28 -2.66
CA SER A 314 17.31 5.07 -3.24
C SER A 314 16.25 4.10 -3.77
N ALA A 315 15.16 3.92 -3.01
CA ALA A 315 14.01 3.12 -3.42
C ALA A 315 12.71 3.65 -2.80
N ALA A 316 11.60 3.43 -3.49
CA ALA A 316 10.23 3.62 -3.05
C ALA A 316 9.61 2.26 -2.72
N ILE A 317 9.08 2.11 -1.51
CA ILE A 317 8.49 0.86 -0.99
C ILE A 317 7.00 1.10 -0.75
N ALA A 318 6.15 0.28 -1.34
CA ALA A 318 4.70 0.44 -1.27
C ALA A 318 3.95 -0.89 -1.20
N GLY A 319 2.65 -0.81 -0.94
CA GLY A 319 1.68 -1.90 -0.99
C GLY A 319 0.62 -1.61 -2.04
N HIS A 320 -0.65 -1.71 -1.65
CA HIS A 320 -1.87 -1.35 -2.41
C HIS A 320 -2.17 -2.27 -3.60
N MET A 321 -1.15 -2.64 -4.37
CA MET A 321 -1.28 -3.67 -5.40
C MET A 321 -1.04 -5.02 -4.76
N HIS A 322 -2.04 -5.90 -4.85
CA HIS A 322 -2.01 -7.19 -4.19
C HIS A 322 -1.14 -8.22 -4.96
N TRP A 323 0.10 -7.85 -5.21
CA TRP A 323 1.14 -8.64 -5.85
C TRP A 323 2.51 -8.13 -5.42
N PHE A 324 3.56 -8.86 -5.80
CA PHE A 324 4.91 -8.31 -5.77
C PHE A 324 5.20 -7.60 -7.08
N GLU A 325 5.81 -6.42 -7.02
CA GLU A 325 6.43 -5.79 -8.18
C GLU A 325 7.76 -5.16 -7.80
N ALA A 326 8.78 -5.31 -8.65
CA ALA A 326 10.02 -4.58 -8.51
C ALA A 326 10.43 -4.01 -9.87
N LEU A 327 10.79 -2.72 -9.89
CA LEU A 327 11.29 -2.03 -11.07
C LEU A 327 12.60 -1.32 -10.73
N SER A 328 13.65 -1.57 -11.51
CA SER A 328 14.87 -0.77 -11.53
C SER A 328 14.92 0.07 -12.80
N PHE A 329 15.64 1.19 -12.75
CA PHE A 329 15.65 2.18 -13.82
C PHE A 329 17.06 2.44 -14.33
N GLU A 330 17.20 2.56 -15.65
CA GLU A 330 18.48 2.83 -16.31
C GLU A 330 19.15 4.08 -15.70
N ASN A 331 20.45 3.99 -15.48
CA ASN A 331 21.27 5.06 -14.88
C ASN A 331 20.75 5.56 -13.53
N GLN A 332 19.90 4.79 -12.84
CA GLN A 332 19.21 5.21 -11.63
C GLN A 332 18.41 6.51 -11.85
N GLY A 333 17.77 6.68 -13.02
CA GLY A 333 16.99 7.89 -13.36
C GLY A 333 15.82 8.15 -12.41
N LEU A 334 15.20 7.08 -11.92
CA LEU A 334 14.21 7.08 -10.83
C LEU A 334 14.69 6.17 -9.68
N PRO A 335 14.17 6.34 -8.45
CA PRO A 335 14.37 5.36 -7.38
C PRO A 335 13.81 4.00 -7.80
N ALA A 336 14.41 2.90 -7.34
CA ALA A 336 13.80 1.59 -7.56
C ALA A 336 12.40 1.54 -6.92
N GLN A 337 11.40 0.99 -7.60
CA GLN A 337 10.08 0.76 -7.02
C GLN A 337 10.00 -0.66 -6.50
N ILE A 338 9.43 -0.83 -5.32
CA ILE A 338 9.20 -2.12 -4.68
C ILE A 338 7.77 -2.13 -4.16
N VAL A 339 6.96 -3.03 -4.66
CA VAL A 339 5.60 -3.26 -4.20
C VAL A 339 5.56 -4.61 -3.50
N VAL A 340 5.10 -4.61 -2.24
CA VAL A 340 5.08 -5.76 -1.34
C VAL A 340 3.68 -5.97 -0.75
N GLY A 341 2.65 -5.88 -1.60
CA GLY A 341 1.25 -6.10 -1.23
C GLY A 341 0.79 -7.55 -1.37
N ASN A 342 1.73 -8.50 -1.35
CA ASN A 342 1.45 -9.90 -1.57
C ASN A 342 1.47 -10.75 -0.29
N ALA A 343 1.14 -10.18 0.87
CA ALA A 343 1.40 -10.86 2.14
C ALA A 343 0.17 -11.44 2.85
N GLY A 344 -1.04 -11.26 2.32
CA GLY A 344 -2.21 -11.94 2.88
C GLY A 344 -3.48 -11.80 2.08
N THR A 345 -3.92 -10.57 1.78
CA THR A 345 -5.18 -10.35 1.05
C THR A 345 -5.16 -11.06 -0.31
N ASP A 346 -6.35 -11.41 -0.83
CA ASP A 346 -6.50 -11.96 -2.18
C ASP A 346 -5.64 -11.23 -3.22
N LEU A 347 -4.83 -12.02 -3.93
CA LEU A 347 -3.91 -11.52 -4.94
C LEU A 347 -4.65 -11.05 -6.18
N ILE A 348 -4.22 -9.92 -6.72
CA ILE A 348 -4.64 -9.47 -8.05
C ILE A 348 -4.02 -10.41 -9.08
N LYS A 349 -4.77 -10.83 -10.09
CA LYS A 349 -4.24 -11.63 -11.19
C LYS A 349 -3.27 -10.80 -12.04
N ASN A 350 -2.04 -11.29 -12.18
CA ASN A 350 -1.05 -10.64 -13.02
C ASN A 350 -1.16 -11.10 -14.48
N TYR A 351 -1.41 -10.14 -15.37
CA TYR A 351 -1.40 -10.32 -16.82
C TYR A 351 -0.29 -9.50 -17.51
N VAL A 352 0.58 -8.83 -16.75
CA VAL A 352 1.72 -8.08 -17.27
C VAL A 352 2.70 -9.06 -17.92
N ASN A 353 2.97 -8.84 -19.20
CA ASN A 353 4.04 -9.56 -19.89
C ASN A 353 5.39 -9.07 -19.35
N GLN A 354 6.17 -9.98 -18.75
CA GLN A 354 7.45 -9.65 -18.13
C GLN A 354 8.49 -9.13 -19.15
N GLU A 355 8.38 -9.54 -20.42
CA GLU A 355 9.22 -9.02 -21.51
C GLU A 355 8.86 -7.56 -21.88
N THR A 356 7.66 -7.10 -21.55
CA THR A 356 7.24 -5.71 -21.76
C THR A 356 7.94 -4.76 -20.80
N LEU A 357 8.23 -5.18 -19.56
CA LEU A 357 8.76 -4.30 -18.51
C LEU A 357 10.02 -3.52 -18.95
N PRO A 358 11.08 -4.13 -19.51
CA PRO A 358 12.27 -3.38 -19.95
C PRO A 358 12.06 -2.48 -21.18
N THR A 359 10.89 -2.55 -21.82
CA THR A 359 10.52 -1.64 -22.93
C THR A 359 9.78 -0.39 -22.44
N ILE A 360 9.46 -0.33 -21.15
CA ILE A 360 8.71 0.77 -20.54
C ILE A 360 9.61 1.99 -20.30
N GLU A 361 9.15 3.16 -20.72
CA GLU A 361 9.66 4.46 -20.29
C GLU A 361 8.60 5.14 -19.42
N LEU A 362 8.91 5.29 -18.13
CA LEU A 362 8.04 6.04 -17.23
C LEU A 362 8.25 7.53 -17.43
N ARG A 363 7.14 8.25 -17.44
CA ARG A 363 7.07 9.71 -17.44
C ARG A 363 6.15 10.11 -16.31
N VAL A 364 6.71 10.78 -15.30
CA VAL A 364 6.01 11.08 -14.06
C VAL A 364 6.34 12.49 -13.59
N GLY A 365 5.45 13.03 -12.75
CA GLY A 365 5.53 14.42 -12.30
C GLY A 365 4.73 15.37 -13.17
N VAL A 366 4.73 16.64 -12.78
CA VAL A 366 4.11 17.71 -13.56
C VAL A 366 4.87 17.85 -14.89
N ASP A 367 4.15 17.86 -16.01
CA ASP A 367 4.70 17.98 -17.37
C ASP A 367 5.83 16.97 -17.67
N ASP A 368 5.71 15.73 -17.20
CA ASP A 368 6.70 14.66 -17.37
C ASP A 368 8.11 15.03 -16.86
N ALA A 369 8.19 15.84 -15.79
CA ALA A 369 9.46 16.34 -15.24
C ALA A 369 10.49 15.25 -14.93
N TYR A 370 10.06 14.02 -14.67
CA TYR A 370 10.91 12.87 -14.48
C TYR A 370 10.64 11.82 -15.56
N THR A 371 11.70 11.37 -16.22
CA THR A 371 11.64 10.31 -17.24
C THR A 371 12.73 9.29 -16.98
N ALA A 372 12.37 8.01 -16.94
CA ALA A 372 13.35 6.94 -16.88
C ALA A 372 12.85 5.65 -17.52
N ARG A 373 13.75 4.98 -18.25
CA ARG A 373 13.50 3.65 -18.82
C ARG A 373 13.71 2.58 -17.76
N VAL A 374 12.80 1.60 -17.73
CA VAL A 374 12.95 0.42 -16.87
C VAL A 374 14.14 -0.41 -17.37
N GLU A 375 15.10 -0.68 -16.49
CA GLU A 375 16.27 -1.52 -16.78
C GLU A 375 15.91 -3.00 -16.60
N ALA A 376 15.28 -3.33 -15.49
CA ALA A 376 14.81 -4.66 -15.16
C ALA A 376 13.57 -4.56 -14.27
N GLY A 377 12.72 -5.58 -14.32
CA GLY A 377 11.61 -5.66 -13.40
C GLY A 377 10.93 -7.00 -13.41
N ILE A 378 10.04 -7.18 -12.44
CA ILE A 378 9.15 -8.33 -12.35
C ILE A 378 7.84 -7.90 -11.69
N THR A 379 6.73 -8.48 -12.15
CA THR A 379 5.44 -8.47 -11.45
C THR A 379 5.07 -9.93 -11.17
N ALA A 380 4.66 -10.26 -9.95
CA ALA A 380 4.36 -11.64 -9.55
C ALA A 380 3.21 -11.71 -8.54
N SER A 381 2.12 -12.37 -8.94
CA SER A 381 1.00 -12.71 -8.07
C SER A 381 1.30 -14.01 -7.32
N VAL A 382 2.17 -13.92 -6.32
CA VAL A 382 2.51 -15.01 -5.41
C VAL A 382 2.54 -14.47 -4.00
N TYR A 383 1.93 -15.18 -3.04
CA TYR A 383 2.00 -14.78 -1.64
C TYR A 383 3.44 -14.78 -1.15
N GLY A 384 3.85 -13.86 -0.28
CA GLY A 384 5.25 -13.78 0.12
C GLY A 384 5.66 -12.54 0.89
N TYR A 385 6.98 -12.38 1.04
CA TYR A 385 7.61 -11.19 1.57
C TYR A 385 8.99 -10.98 0.95
N SER A 386 9.60 -9.82 1.23
CA SER A 386 10.95 -9.51 0.81
C SER A 386 11.87 -9.28 2.01
N VAL A 387 13.12 -9.72 1.89
CA VAL A 387 14.18 -9.49 2.88
C VAL A 387 15.17 -8.48 2.31
N MET A 388 15.47 -7.44 3.09
CA MET A 388 16.44 -6.41 2.74
C MET A 388 17.69 -6.58 3.60
N THR A 389 18.82 -6.90 2.97
CA THR A 389 20.11 -7.06 3.65
C THR A 389 21.05 -5.93 3.28
N ARG A 390 21.61 -5.26 4.29
CA ARG A 390 22.59 -4.20 4.08
C ARG A 390 23.90 -4.77 3.52
N GLY A 391 24.34 -4.26 2.38
CA GLY A 391 25.65 -4.51 1.77
C GLY A 391 26.60 -3.33 1.95
N ALA A 392 27.77 -3.39 1.29
CA ALA A 392 28.79 -2.34 1.39
C ALA A 392 28.38 -1.01 0.76
N ASN A 393 27.61 -1.05 -0.34
CA ASN A 393 27.25 0.12 -1.14
C ASN A 393 25.72 0.29 -1.29
N GLY A 394 24.92 -0.29 -0.40
CA GLY A 394 23.46 -0.27 -0.51
C GLY A 394 22.81 -1.48 0.14
N TYR A 395 21.70 -1.93 -0.43
CA TYR A 395 20.92 -3.06 0.04
C TYR A 395 20.78 -4.10 -1.07
N ASN A 396 20.92 -5.38 -0.72
CA ASN A 396 20.44 -6.48 -1.53
C ASN A 396 19.03 -6.84 -1.05
N ILE A 397 18.11 -6.99 -1.98
CA ILE A 397 16.71 -7.32 -1.71
C ILE A 397 16.40 -8.63 -2.40
N VAL A 398 15.86 -9.57 -1.64
CA VAL A 398 15.41 -10.87 -2.14
C VAL A 398 13.91 -10.99 -1.87
N ALA A 399 13.13 -11.27 -2.91
CA ALA A 399 11.71 -11.55 -2.83
C ALA A 399 11.48 -13.07 -2.78
N TYR A 400 10.69 -13.49 -1.80
CA TYR A 400 10.36 -14.88 -1.56
C TYR A 400 8.88 -15.13 -1.82
N GLY A 401 8.58 -16.22 -2.54
CA GLY A 401 7.24 -16.69 -2.82
C GLY A 401 6.91 -17.89 -1.93
N TYR A 402 5.72 -17.88 -1.36
CA TYR A 402 5.21 -18.95 -0.51
C TYR A 402 4.60 -20.04 -1.37
N ASN A 403 5.14 -21.24 -1.19
CA ASN A 403 4.62 -22.44 -1.80
C ASN A 403 3.73 -23.15 -0.77
N GLU A 404 2.42 -23.06 -0.95
CA GLU A 404 1.43 -23.64 -0.04
C GLU A 404 1.61 -25.16 0.11
N ALA A 405 1.93 -25.86 -0.98
CA ALA A 405 2.05 -27.31 -0.99
C ALA A 405 3.25 -27.83 -0.17
N SER A 406 4.36 -27.07 -0.15
CA SER A 406 5.53 -27.41 0.67
C SER A 406 5.56 -26.66 2.01
N SER A 407 4.72 -25.64 2.17
CA SER A 407 4.76 -24.67 3.28
C SER A 407 6.16 -24.05 3.44
N GLN A 408 6.82 -23.75 2.32
CA GLN A 408 8.17 -23.17 2.28
C GLN A 408 8.22 -21.92 1.42
N LEU A 409 9.26 -21.13 1.63
CA LEU A 409 9.57 -19.95 0.84
C LEU A 409 10.68 -20.25 -0.17
N GLU A 410 10.47 -19.83 -1.40
CA GLU A 410 11.43 -19.94 -2.49
C GLU A 410 11.79 -18.55 -3.01
N PRO A 411 13.07 -18.18 -3.10
CA PRO A 411 13.45 -16.91 -3.71
C PRO A 411 13.12 -16.96 -5.21
N PHE A 412 12.43 -15.93 -5.70
CA PHE A 412 12.08 -15.85 -7.13
C PHE A 412 12.63 -14.60 -7.82
N TYR A 413 13.07 -13.61 -7.05
CA TYR A 413 13.67 -12.40 -7.58
C TYR A 413 14.66 -11.79 -6.59
N ASP A 414 15.77 -11.27 -7.08
CA ASP A 414 16.72 -10.50 -6.29
C ASP A 414 17.26 -9.32 -7.08
N PHE A 415 17.53 -8.22 -6.39
CA PHE A 415 18.12 -7.02 -6.98
C PHE A 415 18.85 -6.19 -5.94
N SER A 416 19.65 -5.23 -6.40
CA SER A 416 20.42 -4.34 -5.54
C SER A 416 19.90 -2.92 -5.61
N VAL A 417 19.70 -2.31 -4.45
CA VAL A 417 19.38 -0.89 -4.30
C VAL A 417 20.63 -0.15 -3.84
N PRO A 418 21.21 0.73 -4.68
CA PRO A 418 22.42 1.47 -4.32
C PRO A 418 22.13 2.55 -3.27
N SER A 419 23.14 2.86 -2.47
CA SER A 419 23.11 4.05 -1.61
C SER A 419 23.09 5.32 -2.46
N GLY A 420 22.36 6.34 -2.02
CA GLY A 420 22.29 7.63 -2.72
C GLY A 420 23.49 8.55 -2.45
N PRO A 421 23.49 9.77 -3.02
CA PRO A 421 22.49 10.33 -3.93
C PRO A 421 22.53 9.68 -5.32
N ARG A 422 21.37 9.53 -5.97
CA ARG A 422 21.24 8.95 -7.32
C ARG A 422 21.76 9.90 -8.40
N VAL A 423 21.45 11.19 -8.24
CA VAL A 423 21.97 12.25 -9.11
C VAL A 423 23.17 12.89 -8.41
N PRO A 424 24.37 12.88 -9.00
CA PRO A 424 25.50 13.61 -8.45
C PRO A 424 25.14 15.10 -8.39
N LYS A 425 25.20 15.72 -7.21
CA LYS A 425 25.24 17.20 -7.14
C LYS A 425 26.48 17.62 -7.92
N GLU A 426 26.33 18.36 -9.02
CA GLU A 426 27.49 19.07 -9.56
C GLU A 426 28.11 19.88 -8.41
N PRO A 427 29.42 19.76 -8.15
CA PRO A 427 30.03 20.53 -7.08
C PRO A 427 29.81 22.01 -7.39
N CYS A 428 29.10 22.75 -6.51
CA CYS A 428 28.96 24.21 -6.64
C CYS A 428 30.36 24.79 -6.84
N VAL A 429 30.66 25.28 -8.05
CA VAL A 429 31.93 25.94 -8.34
C VAL A 429 31.91 27.28 -7.60
N PRO A 430 32.79 27.51 -6.61
CA PRO A 430 32.82 28.80 -5.92
C PRO A 430 33.14 29.89 -6.94
N CYS A 431 32.30 30.93 -7.04
CA CYS A 431 32.54 32.04 -7.97
C CYS A 431 33.96 32.60 -7.70
N GLY A 432 34.85 32.43 -8.67
CA GLY A 432 36.29 32.62 -8.49
C GLY A 432 36.64 34.00 -7.93
N LYS A 433 37.32 34.05 -6.78
CA LYS A 433 37.91 35.30 -6.28
C LYS A 433 39.29 35.52 -6.90
N ARG A 434 39.39 36.51 -7.79
CA ARG A 434 40.63 37.29 -7.94
C ARG A 434 41.01 37.88 -6.56
N HIS A 435 42.29 37.76 -6.22
CA HIS A 435 42.90 38.15 -4.94
C HIS A 435 42.34 39.42 -4.27
N ARG A 436 41.92 39.31 -2.99
CA ARG A 436 42.51 40.05 -1.84
C ARG A 436 41.78 39.77 -0.49
N ARG A 437 42.62 39.43 0.51
CA ARG A 437 42.53 39.53 2.00
C ARG A 437 41.25 39.15 2.78
N LYS A 438 41.45 38.16 3.65
CA LYS A 438 40.81 37.80 4.96
C LYS A 438 39.63 38.66 5.45
N THR A 439 38.47 38.02 5.64
CA THR A 439 37.61 38.08 6.86
C THR A 439 36.51 37.00 6.80
N LEU A 440 35.90 36.74 7.97
CA LEU A 440 35.13 35.59 8.47
C LEU A 440 34.01 34.97 7.59
N PHE A 441 33.72 33.71 7.93
CA PHE A 441 32.58 32.87 7.58
C PHE A 441 31.28 33.65 7.31
N ALA A 442 30.88 33.66 6.04
CA ALA A 442 29.50 33.80 5.59
C ALA A 442 29.37 32.96 4.33
N SER A 443 28.32 32.14 4.25
CA SER A 443 27.92 31.36 3.08
C SER A 443 27.89 32.26 1.84
N LEU A 444 28.77 32.00 0.88
CA LEU A 444 28.77 32.69 -0.42
C LEU A 444 27.61 32.13 -1.26
N PRO A 445 26.85 32.98 -1.99
CA PRO A 445 25.81 32.50 -2.90
C PRO A 445 26.45 31.82 -4.13
N CYS A 446 25.82 30.73 -4.61
CA CYS A 446 26.20 30.08 -5.87
C CYS A 446 25.78 30.97 -7.05
N CYS A 447 26.64 31.10 -8.07
CA CYS A 447 26.30 31.76 -9.33
C CYS A 447 25.62 30.74 -10.26
N PRO A 448 24.67 31.15 -11.11
CA PRO A 448 24.05 30.28 -12.12
C PRO A 448 25.05 29.80 -13.17
#